data_AF-A0A354IDQ5-F1
#
_entry.id   AF-A0A354IDQ5-F1
#
_cell.length_a   1.000
_cell.length_b   1.000
_cell.length_c   1.000
_cell.angle_alpha   90.00
_cell.angle_beta   90.00
_cell.angle_gamma   90.00
#
_symmetry.space_group_name_H-M   'P 1'
#
loop_
_entity.id
_entity.type
_entity.pdbx_description
1 polymer ?
#
loop_
_entity_poly.entity_id
_entity_poly.type
_entity_poly.pdbx_seq_one_letter_code
_entity_poly.pdbx_strand_id
1 'polypeptide(L)' 'MLVCRHCFRLGLYRQGLLHDLSKYSPVEFLVGAKYYQGFQSPNNAERMDRGYSSAWLHHKGRNKHHLEYWLDYSLGEE' A
#
# COMPACT_ATOMS: atom_id res chain seq x y z
N MET A 1 11.37 -9.04 6.93
CA MET A 1 12.15 -7.98 6.26
C MET A 1 12.82 -8.49 4.97
N LEU A 2 12.05 -8.96 3.99
CA LEU A 2 12.62 -9.38 2.70
C LEU A 2 13.10 -8.16 1.89
N VAL A 3 12.24 -7.13 1.81
CA VAL A 3 12.55 -5.87 1.12
C VAL A 3 13.86 -5.27 1.61
N CYS A 4 14.00 -5.04 2.93
CA CYS A 4 15.23 -4.47 3.51
C CYS A 4 16.48 -5.31 3.18
N ARG A 5 16.40 -6.66 3.29
CA ARG A 5 17.53 -7.56 3.00
C ARG A 5 17.98 -7.48 1.55
N HIS A 6 17.07 -7.32 0.59
CA HIS A 6 17.41 -7.19 -0.83
C HIS A 6 17.88 -5.78 -1.16
N CYS A 7 17.23 -4.75 -0.61
CA CYS A 7 17.69 -3.37 -0.74
C CYS A 7 19.14 -3.20 -0.25
N PHE A 8 19.49 -3.79 0.90
CA PHE A 8 20.84 -3.65 1.47
C PHE A 8 21.90 -4.36 0.63
N ARG A 9 21.58 -5.52 0.05
CA ARG A 9 22.46 -6.22 -0.90
C ARG A 9 22.75 -5.43 -2.16
N LEU A 10 21.85 -4.51 -2.54
CA LEU A 10 21.98 -3.65 -3.72
C LEU A 10 22.47 -2.23 -3.37
N GLY A 11 22.81 -1.94 -2.12
CA GLY A 11 23.21 -0.60 -1.66
C GLY A 11 22.06 0.41 -1.54
N LEU A 12 20.80 -0.03 -1.69
CA LEU A 12 19.59 0.79 -1.58
C LEU A 12 19.15 0.97 -0.12
N TYR A 13 20.06 1.39 0.76
CA TYR A 13 19.80 1.45 2.20
C TYR A 13 18.62 2.36 2.56
N ARG A 14 18.52 3.52 1.91
CA ARG A 14 17.42 4.47 2.14
C ARG A 14 16.07 3.85 1.77
N GLN A 15 15.97 3.19 0.62
CA GLN A 15 14.75 2.51 0.20
C GLN A 15 14.41 1.38 1.17
N GLY A 16 15.41 0.59 1.59
CA GLY A 16 15.21 -0.49 2.56
C GLY A 16 14.66 0.00 3.91
N LEU A 17 15.11 1.16 4.40
CA LEU A 17 14.63 1.73 5.66
C LEU A 17 13.29 2.46 5.52
N LEU A 18 13.06 3.13 4.39
CA LEU A 18 11.93 4.05 4.22
C LEU A 18 10.75 3.46 3.43
N HIS A 19 10.88 2.24 2.89
CA HIS A 19 9.91 1.59 1.98
C HIS A 19 8.46 1.68 2.44
N ASP A 20 8.19 1.40 3.72
CA ASP A 20 6.84 1.32 4.28
C ASP A 20 6.43 2.56 5.09
N LEU A 21 7.20 3.66 5.05
CA LEU A 21 6.83 4.84 5.85
C LEU A 21 5.49 5.46 5.42
N SER A 22 5.04 5.23 4.18
CA SER A 22 3.71 5.65 3.72
C SER A 22 2.56 5.03 4.54
N LYS A 23 2.78 3.85 5.16
CA LYS A 23 1.81 3.15 6.01
C LYS A 23 1.42 3.94 7.26
N TYR A 24 2.26 4.87 7.70
CA TYR A 24 2.00 5.70 8.88
C TYR A 24 1.24 6.99 8.56
N SER A 25 0.89 7.24 7.29
CA SER A 25 -0.03 8.33 6.96
C SER A 25 -1.40 8.07 7.62
N PRO A 26 -2.13 9.10 8.09
CA PRO A 26 -3.42 8.91 8.75
C PRO A 26 -4.42 8.09 7.93
N VAL A 27 -4.41 8.24 6.61
CA VAL A 27 -5.31 7.52 5.68
C VAL A 27 -5.01 6.01 5.66
N GLU A 28 -3.73 5.61 5.70
CA GLU A 28 -3.35 4.19 5.71
C GLU A 28 -3.39 3.60 7.12
N PHE A 29 -2.91 4.33 8.13
CA PHE A 29 -2.78 3.84 9.50
C PHE A 29 -4.12 3.65 10.19
N LEU A 30 -5.03 4.63 10.13
CA LEU A 30 -6.31 4.56 10.84
C LEU A 30 -7.21 3.47 10.28
N VAL A 31 -7.22 3.29 8.95
CA VAL A 31 -7.93 2.19 8.28
C VAL A 31 -7.28 0.85 8.63
N GLY A 32 -5.95 0.79 8.58
CA GLY A 32 -5.20 -0.40 8.98
C GLY A 32 -5.52 -0.85 10.40
N ALA A 33 -5.59 0.10 11.35
CA ALA A 33 -5.95 -0.16 12.73
C ALA A 33 -7.42 -0.57 12.89
N LYS A 34 -8.35 0.14 12.23
CA LYS A 34 -9.79 -0.15 12.30
C LYS A 34 -10.14 -1.54 11.79
N TYR A 35 -9.52 -1.97 10.69
CA TYR A 35 -9.83 -3.23 10.02
C TYR A 35 -8.81 -4.34 10.33
N TYR A 36 -7.98 -4.18 11.37
CA TYR A 36 -7.03 -5.21 11.78
C TYR A 36 -7.74 -6.42 12.39
N GLN A 37 -7.53 -7.59 11.79
CA GLN A 37 -8.15 -8.86 12.21
C GLN A 37 -7.14 -9.95 12.57
N GLY A 38 -5.85 -9.72 12.32
CA GLY A 38 -4.76 -10.66 12.66
C GLY A 38 -4.50 -11.79 11.65
N PHE A 39 -5.50 -12.19 10.86
CA PHE A 39 -5.36 -13.29 9.88
C PHE A 39 -5.45 -12.86 8.41
N GLN A 40 -5.83 -11.60 8.14
CA GLN A 40 -5.94 -11.08 6.77
C GLN A 40 -5.55 -9.60 6.69
N SER A 41 -5.29 -9.14 5.46
CA SER A 41 -4.98 -7.73 5.19
C SER A 41 -6.14 -6.82 5.59
N PRO A 42 -5.90 -5.74 6.36
CA PRO A 42 -6.92 -4.74 6.67
C PRO A 42 -7.56 -4.13 5.42
N ASN A 43 -6.82 -4.03 4.30
CA ASN A 43 -7.35 -3.53 3.04
C ASN A 43 -8.38 -4.50 2.42
N ASN A 44 -8.24 -5.82 2.64
CA ASN A 44 -9.22 -6.80 2.17
C ASN A 44 -10.49 -6.71 3.02
N ALA A 45 -10.35 -6.58 4.34
CA ALA A 45 -11.47 -6.36 5.25
C ALA A 45 -12.24 -5.07 4.87
N GLU A 46 -11.55 -3.97 4.60
CA GLU A 46 -12.17 -2.73 4.15
C GLU A 46 -12.89 -2.89 2.80
N ARG A 47 -12.29 -3.62 1.84
CA ARG A 47 -12.95 -3.90 0.55
C ARG A 47 -14.22 -4.71 0.70
N MET A 48 -14.26 -5.69 1.61
CA MET A 48 -15.47 -6.48 1.84
C MET A 48 -16.59 -5.63 2.47
N ASP A 49 -16.24 -4.68 3.32
CA ASP A 49 -17.18 -3.78 4.00
C ASP A 49 -17.70 -2.66 3.07
N ARG A 50 -16.81 -2.03 2.28
CA ARG A 50 -17.11 -0.80 1.52
C ARG A 50 -17.14 -0.97 0.00
N GLY A 51 -16.69 -2.11 -0.52
CA GLY A 51 -16.45 -2.34 -1.95
C GLY A 51 -15.11 -1.79 -2.48
N TYR A 52 -14.35 -1.06 -1.65
CA TYR A 52 -13.03 -0.54 -2.01
C TYR A 52 -12.15 -0.41 -0.77
N SER A 53 -10.85 -0.17 -0.97
CA SER A 53 -9.96 0.18 0.15
C SER A 53 -9.36 1.56 -0.02
N SER A 54 -9.71 2.48 0.86
CA SER A 54 -9.20 3.85 0.87
C SER A 54 -7.70 3.89 1.15
N ALA A 55 -7.22 3.07 2.10
CA ALA A 55 -5.79 2.90 2.38
C ALA A 55 -5.02 2.38 1.16
N TRP A 56 -5.55 1.38 0.44
CA TRP A 56 -4.91 0.87 -0.78
C TRP A 56 -4.88 1.90 -1.91
N LEU A 57 -5.98 2.62 -2.14
CA LEU A 57 -6.06 3.66 -3.18
C LEU A 57 -5.06 4.79 -2.92
N HIS A 58 -4.97 5.24 -1.66
CA HIS A 58 -3.97 6.21 -1.23
C HIS A 58 -2.54 5.68 -1.42
N HIS A 59 -2.29 4.44 -1.00
CA HIS A 59 -0.97 3.82 -1.09
C HIS A 59 -0.50 3.72 -2.55
N LYS A 60 -1.28 3.08 -3.42
CA LYS A 60 -0.90 2.87 -4.82
C LYS A 60 -0.75 4.20 -5.58
N GLY A 61 -1.60 5.19 -5.28
CA GLY A 61 -1.57 6.51 -5.90
C GLY A 61 -0.41 7.41 -5.46
N ARG A 62 0.36 7.04 -4.43
CA ARG A 62 1.52 7.83 -3.94
C ARG A 62 2.86 7.11 -4.10
N ASN A 63 2.83 5.81 -4.40
CA ASN A 63 4.01 4.97 -4.45
C ASN A 63 4.27 4.52 -5.89
N LYS A 64 5.31 5.11 -6.50
CA LYS A 64 5.71 4.91 -7.91
C LYS A 64 6.07 3.48 -8.30
N HIS A 65 6.25 2.59 -7.33
CA HIS A 65 6.56 1.18 -7.59
C HIS A 65 5.32 0.34 -7.89
N HIS A 66 4.12 0.89 -7.69
CA HIS A 66 2.88 0.28 -8.16
C HIS A 66 2.60 0.72 -9.59
N LEU A 67 2.18 -0.23 -10.42
CA LEU A 67 1.82 0.04 -11.82
C LEU A 67 0.67 1.06 -11.89
N GLU A 68 -0.30 0.94 -11.00
CA GLU A 68 -1.48 1.82 -10.93
C GLU A 68 -1.14 3.28 -10.61
N TYR A 69 0.08 3.59 -10.17
CA TYR A 69 0.54 4.97 -10.06
C TYR A 69 0.67 5.63 -11.44
N TRP A 70 0.99 4.84 -12.46
CA TRP A 70 1.30 5.32 -13.81
C TRP A 70 0.17 5.08 -14.82
N LEU A 71 -0.91 4.44 -14.39
CA LEU A 71 -2.06 4.16 -15.23
C LEU A 71 -3.14 5.21 -14.96
N ASP A 72 -3.45 6.01 -15.97
CA ASP A 72 -4.59 6.96 -15.95
C ASP A 72 -5.92 6.30 -16.38
N TYR A 73 -5.87 5.05 -16.85
CA TYR A 73 -7.04 4.34 -17.36
C TYR A 73 -8.00 3.94 -16.23
N SER A 74 -9.15 4.59 -16.17
CA SER A 74 -10.39 3.94 -15.74
C SER A 74 -10.71 2.83 -16.73
N LEU A 75 -10.96 1.61 -16.26
CA LEU A 75 -11.58 0.57 -17.08
C LEU A 75 -12.99 1.06 -17.50
N GLY A 76 -13.08 1.68 -18.68
CA GLY A 76 -14.30 2.11 -19.36
C GLY A 76 -13.95 3.14 -20.45
N GLU A 77 -14.33 2.99 -21.72
CA GLU A 77 -15.54 2.35 -22.26
C GLU A 77 -15.29 1.66 -23.62
N GLU A 78 -15.59 0.36 -23.70
CA GLU A 78 -16.65 -0.25 -24.54
C GLU A 78 -17.13 -1.56 -23.85
#